data_AF-A0A816KAU8-F1
#
_entry.id   AF-A0A816KAU8-F1
#
_cell.length_a   1.000
_cell.length_b   1.000
_cell.length_c   1.000
_cell.angle_alpha   90.00
_cell.angle_beta   90.00
_cell.angle_gamma   90.00
#
_symmetry.space_group_name_H-M   'P 1'
#
loop_
_entity.id
_entity.type
_entity.pdbx_description
1 polymer ?
#
loop_
_entity_poly.entity_id
_entity_poly.type
_entity_poly.pdbx_seq_one_letter_code
_entity_poly.pdbx_strand_id
1 'polypeptide(L)'
;MTFLANMLREEGGYEYKKAIVNTIISIVEENPEAKEAGLTHLCEFIEDCEHKSLATEYNRVILENAPARTAVVNALAKFGAASEELLPNILLLLHRTTLDQDDEVRDRATFYYQLLKHSDKALNSANIFNSMNVSLSALECLLHRYTMESTTKPFDGRSVPIQTFHVEQTRASMLTFIFFVFI
;
A
#
# COMPACT_ATOMS: atom_id res chain seq x y z
N MET A 1 5.50 17.67 14.08
CA MET A 1 5.41 16.26 14.56
C MET A 1 6.67 15.75 15.25
N THR A 2 7.87 16.27 14.92
CA THR A 2 9.15 15.78 15.45
C THR A 2 9.27 15.75 16.99
N PHE A 3 8.63 16.70 17.69
CA PHE A 3 8.66 16.74 19.16
C PHE A 3 8.00 15.50 19.80
N LEU A 4 6.75 15.20 19.43
CA LEU A 4 6.04 14.02 19.95
C LEU A 4 6.72 12.71 19.54
N ALA A 5 7.27 12.66 18.33
CA ALA A 5 8.04 11.50 17.86
C ALA A 5 9.30 11.25 18.71
N ASN A 6 10.01 12.30 19.13
CA ASN A 6 11.16 12.16 20.02
C ASN A 6 10.72 11.66 21.41
N MET A 7 9.61 12.16 21.94
CA MET A 7 9.04 11.67 23.22
C MET A 7 8.61 10.20 23.15
N LEU A 8 8.21 9.70 21.96
CA LEU A 8 7.93 8.29 21.73
C LEU A 8 9.20 7.41 21.78
N ARG A 9 10.40 7.95 21.60
CA ARG A 9 11.67 7.19 21.67
C ARG A 9 12.30 7.15 23.06
N GLU A 10 11.97 8.10 23.95
CA GLU A 10 12.50 8.14 25.32
C GLU A 10 11.91 7.04 26.22
N GLU A 11 12.56 6.65 27.31
CA GLU A 11 11.94 5.71 28.27
C GLU A 11 10.66 6.33 28.86
N GLY A 12 9.59 5.53 28.97
CA GLY A 12 8.34 6.03 29.53
C GLY A 12 7.32 4.91 29.79
N GLY A 13 6.47 5.12 30.80
CA GLY A 13 5.44 4.13 31.15
C GLY A 13 4.32 4.01 30.12
N TYR A 14 3.61 2.89 30.19
CA TYR A 14 2.49 2.54 29.29
C TYR A 14 1.50 3.71 29.05
N GLU A 15 0.93 4.30 30.12
CA GLU A 15 -0.08 5.37 29.99
C GLU A 15 0.46 6.63 29.32
N TYR A 16 1.74 6.95 29.58
CA TYR A 16 2.40 8.09 28.98
C TYR A 16 2.58 7.90 27.47
N LYS A 17 3.07 6.72 27.06
CA LYS A 17 3.20 6.35 25.64
C LYS A 17 1.83 6.33 24.95
N LYS A 18 0.82 5.76 25.60
CA LYS A 18 -0.56 5.70 25.10
C LYS A 18 -1.10 7.11 24.81
N ALA A 19 -0.93 8.05 25.73
CA ALA A 19 -1.36 9.44 25.56
C ALA A 19 -0.67 10.14 24.38
N ILE A 20 0.64 9.92 24.19
CA ILE A 20 1.39 10.49 23.06
C ILE A 20 0.88 9.90 21.74
N VAL A 21 0.72 8.57 21.65
CA VAL A 21 0.24 7.92 20.43
C VAL A 21 -1.17 8.41 20.06
N ASN A 22 -2.09 8.49 21.03
CA ASN A 22 -3.43 9.05 20.80
C ASN A 22 -3.37 10.48 20.27
N THR A 23 -2.49 11.31 20.83
CA THR A 23 -2.31 12.71 20.39
C THR A 23 -1.81 12.76 18.94
N ILE A 24 -0.85 11.89 18.58
CA ILE A 24 -0.35 11.81 17.20
C ILE A 24 -1.45 11.38 16.24
N ILE A 25 -2.28 10.40 16.61
CA ILE A 25 -3.40 9.94 15.80
C ILE A 25 -4.40 11.08 15.57
N SER A 26 -4.81 11.80 16.61
CA SER A 26 -5.71 12.95 16.46
C SER A 26 -5.15 14.02 15.52
N ILE A 27 -3.85 14.32 15.61
CA ILE A 27 -3.21 15.29 14.70
C ILE A 27 -3.20 14.79 13.25
N VAL A 28 -2.95 13.49 13.05
CA VAL A 28 -2.93 12.85 11.73
C VAL A 28 -4.32 12.80 11.09
N GLU A 29 -5.37 12.66 11.89
CA GLU A 29 -6.76 12.69 11.43
C GLU A 29 -7.22 14.11 11.07
N GLU A 30 -6.82 15.11 11.86
CA GLU A 30 -7.20 16.50 11.64
C GLU A 30 -6.40 17.21 10.53
N ASN A 31 -5.14 16.78 10.30
CA ASN A 31 -4.24 17.44 9.36
C ASN A 31 -3.68 16.47 8.29
N PRO A 32 -4.18 16.58 7.03
CA PRO A 32 -3.68 15.78 5.90
C PRO A 32 -2.18 15.93 5.62
N GLU A 33 -1.60 17.12 5.83
CA GLU A 33 -0.16 17.36 5.58
C GLU A 33 0.73 16.65 6.61
N ALA A 34 0.21 16.43 7.82
CA ALA A 34 0.92 15.73 8.89
C ALA A 34 0.77 14.21 8.81
N LYS A 35 -0.11 13.70 7.94
CA LYS A 35 -0.51 12.29 7.89
C LYS A 35 0.65 11.35 7.58
N GLU A 36 1.37 11.61 6.49
CA GLU A 36 2.51 10.80 6.07
C GLU A 36 3.62 10.76 7.15
N ALA A 37 3.98 11.93 7.68
CA ALA A 37 5.01 12.05 8.71
C ALA A 37 4.59 11.39 10.04
N GLY A 38 3.33 11.56 10.45
CA GLY A 38 2.80 10.98 11.68
C GLY A 38 2.71 9.45 11.59
N LEU A 39 2.22 8.91 10.47
CA LEU A 39 2.18 7.46 10.25
C LEU A 39 3.58 6.84 10.25
N THR A 40 4.57 7.52 9.65
CA THR A 40 5.96 7.06 9.67
C THR A 40 6.48 6.91 11.10
N HIS A 41 6.28 7.92 11.95
CA HIS A 41 6.71 7.87 13.35
C HIS A 41 5.97 6.82 14.18
N LEU A 42 4.68 6.60 13.89
CA LEU A 42 3.91 5.54 14.54
C LEU A 42 4.41 4.16 14.14
N CYS A 43 4.76 3.94 12.87
CA CYS A 43 5.32 2.67 12.41
C CYS A 43 6.67 2.37 13.09
N GLU A 44 7.57 3.36 13.17
CA GLU A 44 8.84 3.23 13.91
C GLU A 44 8.59 2.86 15.37
N PHE A 45 7.63 3.54 16.03
CA PHE A 45 7.29 3.24 17.42
C PHE A 45 6.75 1.82 17.61
N ILE A 46 5.88 1.34 16.72
CA ILE A 46 5.29 -0.01 16.81
C ILE A 46 6.37 -1.09 16.67
N GLU A 47 7.36 -0.87 15.79
CA GLU A 47 8.46 -1.81 15.56
C GLU A 47 9.38 -1.94 16.79
N ASP A 48 9.70 -0.82 17.43
CA ASP A 48 10.60 -0.76 18.60
C ASP A 48 9.86 -0.83 19.94
N CYS A 49 8.54 -1.04 19.95
CA CYS A 49 7.73 -0.90 21.16
C CYS A 49 8.02 -2.03 22.18
N GLU A 50 8.48 -1.67 23.37
CA GLU A 50 8.59 -2.61 24.50
C GLU A 50 7.21 -3.07 25.03
N HIS A 51 6.16 -2.27 24.81
CA HIS A 51 4.80 -2.51 25.26
C HIS A 51 3.97 -3.22 24.19
N LYS A 52 4.05 -4.55 24.13
CA LYS A 52 3.34 -5.37 23.12
C LYS A 52 1.85 -5.04 22.98
N SER A 53 1.15 -4.79 24.10
CA SER A 53 -0.27 -4.44 24.08
C SER A 53 -0.55 -3.12 23.33
N LEU A 54 0.30 -2.10 23.47
CA LEU A 54 0.16 -0.84 22.72
C LEU A 54 0.41 -1.05 21.24
N ALA A 55 1.48 -1.79 20.90
CA ALA A 55 1.82 -2.09 19.51
C ALA A 55 0.66 -2.77 18.77
N THR A 56 0.05 -3.79 19.37
CA THR A 56 -1.11 -4.48 18.78
C THR A 56 -2.34 -3.58 18.67
N GLU A 57 -2.63 -2.77 19.69
CA GLU A 57 -3.79 -1.84 19.70
C GLU A 57 -3.70 -0.83 18.56
N TYR A 58 -2.54 -0.22 18.35
CA TYR A 58 -2.37 0.84 17.36
C TYR A 58 -2.06 0.33 15.95
N ASN A 59 -1.46 -0.85 15.81
CA ASN A 59 -1.35 -1.50 14.50
C ASN A 59 -2.72 -1.67 13.85
N ARG A 60 -3.74 -2.05 14.63
CA ARG A 60 -5.13 -2.14 14.15
C ARG A 60 -5.65 -0.79 13.63
N VAL A 61 -5.38 0.30 14.33
CA VAL A 61 -5.84 1.65 13.95
C VAL A 61 -5.18 2.12 12.65
N ILE A 62 -3.88 1.89 12.48
CA ILE A 62 -3.17 2.25 11.23
C ILE A 62 -3.77 1.49 10.04
N LEU A 63 -4.16 0.23 10.24
CA LEU A 63 -4.78 -0.61 9.22
C LEU A 63 -6.22 -0.22 8.87
N GLU A 64 -6.89 0.63 9.66
CA GLU A 64 -8.21 1.16 9.28
C GLU A 64 -8.13 2.15 8.11
N ASN A 65 -6.93 2.64 7.77
CA ASN A 65 -6.69 3.51 6.62
C ASN A 65 -6.61 2.72 5.31
N ALA A 66 -7.56 2.95 4.40
CA ALA A 66 -7.67 2.25 3.11
C ALA A 66 -6.40 2.34 2.24
N PRO A 67 -5.79 3.53 2.00
CA PRO A 67 -4.50 3.66 1.34
C PRO A 67 -3.39 2.76 1.88
N ALA A 68 -3.29 2.60 3.20
CA ALA A 68 -2.30 1.72 3.82
C ALA A 68 -2.57 0.25 3.50
N ARG A 69 -3.84 -0.19 3.55
CA ARG A 69 -4.25 -1.54 3.15
C ARG A 69 -3.99 -1.81 1.67
N THR A 70 -4.24 -0.83 0.80
CA THR A 70 -3.93 -0.89 -0.63
C THR A 70 -2.43 -1.11 -0.87
N ALA A 71 -1.57 -0.39 -0.15
CA ALA A 71 -0.11 -0.58 -0.25
C ALA A 71 0.31 -1.99 0.17
N VAL A 72 -0.29 -2.53 1.24
CA VAL A 72 -0.05 -3.92 1.70
C VAL A 72 -0.47 -4.94 0.64
N VAL A 73 -1.66 -4.80 0.07
CA VAL A 73 -2.15 -5.68 -1.01
C VAL A 73 -1.17 -5.71 -2.19
N ASN A 74 -0.61 -4.55 -2.56
CA ASN A 74 0.39 -4.46 -3.62
C ASN A 74 1.70 -5.17 -3.26
N ALA A 75 2.17 -5.03 -2.03
CA ALA A 75 3.38 -5.69 -1.56
C ALA A 75 3.20 -7.21 -1.50
N LEU A 76 2.08 -7.68 -0.95
CA LEU A 76 1.72 -9.10 -0.93
C LEU A 76 1.71 -9.68 -2.35
N ALA A 77 1.12 -8.97 -3.32
CA ALA A 77 1.12 -9.40 -4.70
C ALA A 77 2.54 -9.54 -5.29
N LYS A 78 3.42 -8.57 -5.02
CA LYS A 78 4.84 -8.63 -5.43
C LYS A 78 5.57 -9.81 -4.80
N PHE A 79 5.34 -10.08 -3.51
CA PHE A 79 5.92 -11.24 -2.84
C PHE A 79 5.40 -12.56 -3.40
N GLY A 80 4.10 -12.66 -3.68
CA GLY A 80 3.49 -13.87 -4.26
C GLY A 80 3.99 -14.14 -5.68
N ALA A 81 4.33 -13.10 -6.42
CA ALA A 81 4.94 -13.22 -7.73
C ALA A 81 6.43 -13.62 -7.68
N ALA A 82 7.15 -13.22 -6.64
CA ALA A 82 8.58 -13.46 -6.48
C ALA A 82 8.91 -14.80 -5.79
N SER A 83 8.06 -15.27 -4.87
CA SER A 83 8.29 -16.47 -4.06
C SER A 83 7.12 -17.46 -4.17
N GLU A 84 7.37 -18.60 -4.81
CA GLU A 84 6.42 -19.71 -4.91
C GLU A 84 6.17 -20.39 -3.56
N GLU A 85 7.16 -20.39 -2.67
CA GLU A 85 7.05 -21.01 -1.35
C GLU A 85 6.02 -20.30 -0.47
N LEU A 86 5.95 -18.97 -0.56
CA LEU A 86 5.02 -18.15 0.20
C LEU A 86 3.65 -17.99 -0.50
N LEU A 87 3.54 -18.41 -1.77
CA LEU A 87 2.36 -18.22 -2.59
C LEU A 87 1.05 -18.75 -1.95
N PRO A 88 1.00 -19.94 -1.33
CA PRO A 88 -0.22 -20.43 -0.69
C PRO A 88 -0.70 -19.52 0.45
N ASN A 89 0.24 -19.02 1.26
CA ASN A 89 -0.06 -18.09 2.35
C ASN A 89 -0.56 -16.77 1.78
N ILE A 90 0.14 -16.21 0.78
CA ILE A 90 -0.21 -14.94 0.16
C ILE A 90 -1.59 -15.01 -0.51
N LEU A 91 -1.92 -16.10 -1.20
CA LEU A 91 -3.25 -16.31 -1.77
C LEU A 91 -4.34 -16.34 -0.70
N LEU A 92 -4.08 -16.95 0.46
CA LEU A 92 -5.02 -16.93 1.59
C LEU A 92 -5.23 -15.50 2.11
N LEU A 93 -4.15 -14.73 2.25
CA LEU A 93 -4.21 -13.34 2.70
C LEU A 93 -5.00 -12.47 1.72
N LEU A 94 -4.68 -12.56 0.42
CA LEU A 94 -5.37 -11.82 -0.65
C LEU A 94 -6.84 -12.20 -0.76
N HIS A 95 -7.17 -13.49 -0.59
CA HIS A 95 -8.56 -13.93 -0.58
C HIS A 95 -9.34 -13.30 0.57
N ARG A 96 -8.76 -13.19 1.77
CA ARG A 96 -9.43 -12.52 2.91
C ARG A 96 -9.64 -11.03 2.65
N THR A 97 -8.69 -10.35 2.01
CA THR A 97 -8.83 -8.93 1.68
C THR A 97 -9.85 -8.66 0.56
N THR A 98 -10.39 -9.67 -0.12
CA THR A 98 -11.56 -9.49 -1.01
C THR A 98 -12.84 -9.12 -0.25
N LEU A 99 -12.86 -9.29 1.07
CA LEU A 99 -13.96 -8.93 1.95
C LEU A 99 -13.74 -7.58 2.67
N ASP A 100 -12.80 -6.77 2.18
CA ASP A 100 -12.53 -5.45 2.76
C ASP A 100 -13.76 -4.51 2.64
N GLN A 101 -13.84 -3.53 3.52
CA GLN A 101 -14.91 -2.53 3.49
C GLN A 101 -14.69 -1.52 2.36
N ASP A 102 -13.43 -1.27 2.02
CA ASP A 102 -13.03 -0.36 0.96
C ASP A 102 -13.05 -1.04 -0.41
N ASP A 103 -13.69 -0.41 -1.39
CA ASP A 103 -13.85 -0.94 -2.74
C ASP A 103 -12.53 -1.00 -3.50
N GLU A 104 -11.66 0.01 -3.38
CA GLU A 104 -10.34 -0.01 -4.01
C GLU A 104 -9.48 -1.17 -3.49
N VAL A 105 -9.44 -1.37 -2.16
CA VAL A 105 -8.69 -2.49 -1.55
C VAL A 105 -9.24 -3.84 -2.05
N ARG A 106 -10.57 -4.01 -2.09
CA ARG A 106 -11.22 -5.25 -2.56
C ARG A 106 -10.93 -5.55 -4.02
N ASP A 107 -11.03 -4.56 -4.89
CA ASP A 107 -10.85 -4.73 -6.33
C ASP A 107 -9.40 -5.13 -6.64
N ARG A 108 -8.43 -4.46 -5.99
CA ARG A 108 -7.01 -4.80 -6.10
C ARG A 108 -6.72 -6.19 -5.57
N ALA A 109 -7.25 -6.55 -4.39
CA ALA A 109 -7.08 -7.87 -3.81
C ALA A 109 -7.63 -8.97 -4.72
N THR A 110 -8.83 -8.76 -5.27
CA THR A 110 -9.48 -9.69 -6.21
C THR A 110 -8.65 -9.85 -7.47
N PHE A 111 -8.17 -8.74 -8.05
CA PHE A 111 -7.32 -8.75 -9.23
C PHE A 111 -6.04 -9.57 -9.00
N TYR A 112 -5.28 -9.28 -7.94
CA TYR A 112 -4.04 -10.00 -7.65
C TYR A 112 -4.27 -11.46 -7.26
N TYR A 113 -5.34 -11.76 -6.52
CA TYR A 113 -5.69 -13.14 -6.18
C TYR A 113 -5.92 -13.98 -7.44
N GLN A 114 -6.71 -13.49 -8.41
CA GLN A 114 -6.96 -14.21 -9.65
C GLN A 114 -5.68 -14.34 -10.48
N LEU A 115 -4.91 -13.26 -10.60
CA LEU A 115 -3.66 -13.25 -11.35
C LEU A 115 -2.65 -14.29 -10.82
N LEU A 116 -2.42 -14.30 -9.50
CA LEU A 116 -1.48 -15.21 -8.86
C LEU A 116 -1.99 -16.66 -8.85
N LYS A 117 -3.30 -16.88 -8.70
CA LYS A 117 -3.92 -18.22 -8.71
C LYS A 117 -3.72 -18.96 -10.04
N HIS A 118 -3.71 -18.23 -11.16
CA HIS A 118 -3.47 -18.83 -12.47
C HIS A 118 -1.97 -19.08 -12.78
N SER A 119 -1.05 -18.62 -11.93
CA SER A 119 0.39 -19.00 -11.90
C SER A 119 1.17 -18.81 -13.21
N ASP A 120 0.75 -17.88 -14.08
CA ASP A 120 1.53 -17.54 -15.27
C ASP A 120 2.60 -16.49 -14.93
N LYS A 121 3.86 -16.95 -14.81
CA LYS A 121 5.01 -16.10 -14.47
C LYS A 121 5.23 -14.96 -15.46
N ALA A 122 4.87 -15.13 -16.73
CA ALA A 122 5.02 -14.08 -17.74
C ALA A 122 3.97 -12.97 -17.56
N LEU A 123 2.75 -13.33 -17.14
CA LEU A 123 1.71 -12.37 -16.79
C LEU A 123 2.02 -11.64 -15.47
N ASN A 124 2.61 -12.33 -14.50
CA ASN A 124 3.01 -11.74 -13.22
C ASN A 124 4.10 -10.68 -13.40
N SER A 125 5.14 -10.96 -14.20
CA SER A 125 6.20 -9.99 -14.50
C SER A 125 5.66 -8.75 -15.23
N ALA A 126 4.75 -8.94 -16.18
CA ALA A 126 4.16 -7.85 -16.95
C ALA A 126 3.18 -6.97 -16.17
N ASN A 127 2.41 -7.51 -15.22
CA ASN A 127 1.32 -6.76 -14.57
C ASN A 127 1.57 -6.39 -13.10
N ILE A 128 2.40 -7.17 -12.37
CA ILE A 128 2.70 -6.91 -10.95
C ILE A 128 3.94 -6.02 -10.80
N PHE A 129 4.96 -6.26 -11.64
CA PHE A 129 6.21 -5.49 -11.60
C PHE A 129 6.20 -4.30 -12.57
N ASN A 130 5.50 -4.44 -13.71
CA ASN A 130 5.38 -3.40 -14.71
C ASN A 130 3.96 -2.81 -14.68
N SER A 131 3.64 -2.04 -13.63
CA SER A 131 2.41 -1.24 -13.63
C SER A 131 2.40 -0.36 -14.88
N MET A 132 1.25 -0.25 -15.54
CA MET A 132 1.08 0.54 -16.77
C MET A 132 1.42 2.01 -16.47
N ASN A 133 2.69 2.35 -16.63
CA ASN A 133 3.21 3.70 -16.44
C ASN A 133 2.84 4.51 -17.68
N VAL A 134 1.57 4.67 -18.03
CA VAL A 134 1.18 5.49 -19.20
C VAL A 134 0.98 6.94 -18.76
N SER A 135 1.51 7.89 -19.52
CA SER A 135 1.26 9.30 -19.27
C SER A 135 -0.21 9.61 -19.51
N LEU A 136 -0.96 9.94 -18.45
CA LEU A 136 -2.38 10.26 -18.53
C LEU A 136 -2.66 11.40 -19.50
N SER A 137 -1.83 12.45 -19.46
CA SER A 137 -1.94 13.61 -20.37
C SER A 137 -1.71 13.21 -21.84
N ALA A 138 -0.80 12.26 -22.09
CA ALA A 138 -0.57 11.77 -23.45
C ALA A 138 -1.71 10.86 -23.92
N LEU A 139 -2.25 10.01 -23.02
CA LEU A 139 -3.42 9.18 -23.29
C LEU A 139 -4.64 10.05 -23.64
N GLU A 140 -4.90 11.10 -22.87
CA GLU A 140 -6.00 12.04 -23.09
C GLU A 140 -5.89 12.70 -24.47
N CYS A 141 -4.74 13.27 -24.81
CA CYS A 141 -4.50 13.87 -26.12
C CYS A 141 -4.68 12.87 -27.26
N LEU A 142 -4.19 11.64 -27.10
CA LEU A 142 -4.29 10.59 -28.11
C LEU A 142 -5.73 10.09 -28.29
N LEU A 143 -6.49 9.93 -27.21
CA LEU A 143 -7.90 9.56 -27.25
C LEU A 143 -8.75 10.69 -27.84
N HIS A 144 -8.50 11.94 -27.45
CA HIS A 144 -9.19 13.10 -27.99
C HIS A 144 -8.98 13.20 -29.50
N ARG A 145 -7.72 13.08 -29.96
CA ARG A 145 -7.39 13.07 -31.39
C ARG A 145 -8.07 11.90 -32.11
N TYR A 146 -8.07 10.72 -31.51
CA TYR A 146 -8.74 9.54 -32.06
C TYR A 146 -10.26 9.75 -32.23
N THR A 147 -10.92 10.46 -31.30
CA THR A 147 -12.36 10.78 -31.42
C THR A 147 -12.67 11.88 -32.44
N MET A 148 -11.68 12.73 -32.76
CA MET A 148 -11.82 13.79 -33.77
C MET A 148 -11.54 13.31 -35.19
N GLU A 149 -10.71 12.28 -35.34
CA GLU A 149 -10.40 11.64 -36.62
C GLU A 149 -11.49 10.60 -36.96
N SER A 150 -12.04 10.64 -38.18
CA SER A 150 -12.98 9.62 -38.69
C SER A 150 -12.23 8.34 -39.08
N THR A 151 -11.71 7.64 -38.08
CA THR A 151 -11.00 6.35 -38.22
C THR A 151 -11.91 5.18 -37.87
N THR A 152 -11.86 4.12 -38.67
CA THR A 152 -12.51 2.82 -38.41
C THR A 152 -11.61 1.83 -37.69
N LYS A 153 -10.33 2.16 -37.49
CA LYS A 153 -9.37 1.30 -36.79
C LYS A 153 -9.49 1.52 -35.28
N PRO A 154 -9.45 0.47 -34.44
CA PRO A 154 -9.49 0.61 -32.99
C PRO A 154 -8.26 1.34 -32.44
N PHE A 155 -8.43 2.04 -31.32
CA PHE A 155 -7.35 2.74 -30.63
C PHE A 155 -6.28 1.77 -30.14
N ASP A 156 -5.02 2.04 -30.47
CA ASP A 156 -3.88 1.24 -29.99
C ASP A 156 -3.29 1.86 -28.71
N GLY A 157 -3.58 1.24 -27.57
CA GLY A 157 -3.05 1.66 -26.26
C GLY A 157 -1.52 1.57 -26.13
N ARG A 158 -0.83 0.83 -27.01
CA ARG A 158 0.64 0.75 -27.03
C ARG A 158 1.31 2.01 -27.59
N SER A 159 0.54 2.88 -28.25
CA SER A 159 1.02 4.16 -28.77
C SER A 159 1.20 5.23 -27.69
N VAL A 160 0.72 4.96 -26.47
CA VAL A 160 0.73 5.92 -25.36
C VAL A 160 2.11 5.94 -24.71
N PRO A 161 2.77 7.11 -24.65
CA PRO A 161 4.07 7.27 -24.00
C PRO A 161 4.07 6.83 -22.54
N ILE A 162 5.15 6.15 -22.14
CA ILE A 162 5.32 5.69 -20.77
C ILE A 162 5.82 6.86 -19.90
N GLN A 163 5.13 7.13 -18.79
CA GLN A 163 5.50 8.08 -17.75
C GLN A 163 6.66 7.52 -16.92
N THR A 164 7.83 8.15 -17.00
CA THR A 164 8.97 7.84 -16.15
C THR A 164 8.74 8.42 -14.77
N PHE A 165 8.15 7.65 -13.85
CA PHE A 165 8.18 8.00 -12.43
C PHE A 165 9.54 7.60 -11.87
N HIS A 166 10.24 8.55 -11.26
CA HIS A 166 11.30 8.21 -10.31
C HIS A 166 10.58 7.51 -9.16
N VAL A 167 10.71 6.18 -9.07
CA VAL A 167 10.22 5.44 -7.92
C VAL A 167 11.06 5.91 -6.75
N GLU A 168 10.52 6.82 -5.93
CA GLU A 168 11.00 6.93 -4.56
C GLU A 168 10.72 5.59 -3.91
N GLN A 169 11.80 4.80 -3.86
CA GLN A 169 11.83 3.54 -3.19
C GLN A 169 11.66 3.86 -1.70
N THR A 170 10.43 3.87 -1.21
CA THR A 170 10.15 3.93 0.22
C THR A 170 10.73 2.65 0.80
N ARG A 171 11.96 2.78 1.32
CA ARG A 171 12.75 1.67 1.82
C ARG A 171 12.12 1.14 3.10
N ALA A 172 12.02 -0.19 3.15
CA ALA A 172 12.20 -1.04 4.33
C ALA A 172 11.11 -1.13 5.42
N SER A 173 10.08 -0.28 5.52
CA SER A 173 9.09 -0.40 6.62
C SER A 173 7.91 -1.35 6.36
N MET A 174 7.71 -1.80 5.11
CA MET A 174 6.56 -2.64 4.73
C MET A 174 6.68 -4.12 5.16
N LEU A 175 7.91 -4.60 5.39
CA LEU A 175 8.20 -6.00 5.75
C LEU A 175 7.80 -6.30 7.20
N THR A 176 8.04 -5.37 8.13
CA THR A 176 7.61 -5.48 9.53
C THR A 176 6.08 -5.40 9.64
N PHE A 177 5.46 -4.57 8.81
CA PHE A 177 4.00 -4.41 8.75
C PHE A 177 3.31 -5.71 8.30
N ILE A 178 3.78 -6.39 7.25
CA ILE A 178 3.19 -7.67 6.81
C ILE A 178 3.29 -8.77 7.88
N PHE A 179 4.38 -8.81 8.65
CA PHE A 179 4.60 -9.83 9.69
C PHE A 179 3.69 -9.64 10.91
N PHE A 180 3.38 -8.39 11.27
CA PHE A 180 2.50 -8.05 12.40
C PHE A 180 1.00 -8.01 12.06
N VAL A 181 0.64 -7.97 10.77
CA VAL A 181 -0.76 -7.88 10.30
C VAL A 181 -1.48 -9.24 10.29
N PHE A 182 -0.74 -10.37 10.30
CA PHE A 182 -1.33 -11.71 10.14
C PHE A 182 -0.88 -12.78 11.15
N ILE A 183 -0.07 -12.44 12.16
CA ILE A 183 0.26 -13.33 13.29
C ILE A 183 -0.16 -12.65 14.60
#